data_AF-A0A7W1BQ61-F1
#
_entry.id   AF-A0A7W1BQ61-F1
#
_cell.length_a   1.000
_cell.length_b   1.000
_cell.length_c   1.000
_cell.angle_alpha   90.00
_cell.angle_beta   90.00
_cell.angle_gamma   90.00
#
_symmetry.space_group_name_H-M   'P 1'
#
loop_
_entity.id
_entity.type
_entity.pdbx_description
1 polymer ?
#
loop_
_entity_poly.entity_id
_entity_poly.type
_entity_poly.pdbx_seq_one_letter_code
_entity_poly.pdbx_strand_id
1 'polypeptide(L)'
;MSTTISAGQVKELRERTGAGMMDCKRALEETAGDLEAARTLLRERGMAAAGKRAGRSTSEGLVGYIVEGLTGSIAGIGCETEPVSKSDEFQTFAERVLRAVHAEGPGAVERFDDERMELVGKLGENIVVVGAERFDAPAGNVVAAYAHPPANKIGVLVELQGGSPELARQVAMHISFAAPEWGTRDDVPSEAIDAERSIFLNSDEVQSKPEAAREKIVEGMLGKRFFAATPGGVLADQAWIHDASKSVTQALEEANASVVRFARVSVAGS
;
A
#
# COMPACT_ATOMS: atom_id res chain seq x y z
N MET A 1 36.29 -30.56 23.33
CA MET A 1 37.33 -30.01 22.44
C MET A 1 36.73 -28.79 21.77
N SER A 2 37.42 -27.64 21.78
CA SER A 2 36.93 -26.44 21.08
C SER A 2 37.11 -26.66 19.58
N THR A 3 36.01 -26.76 18.82
CA THR A 3 36.07 -26.86 17.36
C THR A 3 36.61 -25.55 16.80
N THR A 4 37.76 -25.59 16.14
CA THR A 4 38.36 -24.38 15.53
C THR A 4 37.59 -24.03 14.26
N ILE A 5 36.79 -22.96 14.31
CA ILE A 5 36.07 -22.43 13.15
C ILE A 5 37.02 -21.55 12.33
N SER A 6 37.23 -21.92 11.06
CA SER A 6 38.10 -21.15 10.16
C SER A 6 37.39 -19.91 9.61
N ALA A 7 38.15 -18.84 9.33
CA ALA A 7 37.61 -17.65 8.66
C ALA A 7 37.00 -17.97 7.28
N GLY A 8 37.52 -19.00 6.60
CA GLY A 8 36.98 -19.49 5.33
C GLY A 8 35.57 -20.04 5.47
N GLN A 9 35.31 -20.89 6.48
CA GLN A 9 33.97 -21.44 6.74
C GLN A 9 32.96 -20.34 7.08
N VAL A 10 33.37 -19.35 7.88
CA VAL A 10 32.49 -18.21 8.22
C VAL A 10 32.15 -17.41 6.96
N LYS A 11 33.14 -17.15 6.10
CA LYS A 11 32.94 -16.45 4.83
C LYS A 11 32.00 -17.23 3.90
N GLU A 12 32.23 -18.53 3.73
CA GLU A 12 31.40 -19.41 2.90
C GLU A 12 29.95 -19.43 3.39
N LEU A 13 29.73 -19.62 4.69
CA LEU A 13 28.38 -19.62 5.27
C LEU A 13 27.69 -18.26 5.07
N ARG A 14 28.42 -17.16 5.22
CA ARG A 14 27.91 -15.80 4.97
C ARG A 14 27.55 -15.59 3.51
N GLU A 15 28.36 -16.03 2.56
CA GLU A 15 28.07 -15.92 1.13
C GLU A 15 26.83 -16.73 0.74
N ARG A 16 26.64 -17.91 1.34
CA ARG A 16 25.48 -18.78 1.07
C ARG A 16 24.19 -18.31 1.73
N THR A 17 24.25 -17.61 2.86
CA THR A 17 23.06 -17.25 3.67
C THR A 17 22.75 -15.76 3.71
N GLY A 18 23.72 -14.90 3.45
CA GLY A 18 23.61 -13.46 3.63
C GLY A 18 23.62 -12.98 5.09
N ALA A 19 23.74 -13.88 6.08
CA ALA A 19 23.67 -13.52 7.49
C ALA A 19 24.90 -12.71 7.98
N GLY A 20 24.75 -12.05 9.14
CA GLY A 20 25.82 -11.29 9.77
C GLY A 20 27.07 -12.15 10.05
N MET A 21 28.26 -11.56 9.92
CA MET A 21 29.55 -12.28 10.08
C MET A 21 29.63 -13.00 11.44
N MET A 22 29.21 -12.34 12.51
CA MET A 22 29.23 -12.91 13.86
C MET A 22 28.12 -13.96 14.07
N ASP A 23 27.00 -13.85 13.37
CA ASP A 23 25.94 -14.86 13.42
C ASP A 23 26.40 -16.14 12.74
N CYS A 24 27.06 -16.02 11.57
CA CYS A 24 27.68 -17.15 10.88
C CYS A 24 28.71 -17.85 11.75
N LYS A 25 29.60 -17.07 12.40
CA LYS A 25 30.61 -17.63 13.28
C LYS A 25 29.99 -18.38 14.47
N ARG A 26 29.02 -17.77 15.17
CA ARG A 26 28.33 -18.40 16.30
C ARG A 26 27.58 -19.66 15.89
N ALA A 27 26.87 -19.62 14.76
CA ALA A 27 26.15 -20.78 14.25
C ALA A 27 27.10 -21.95 13.96
N LEU A 28 28.27 -21.68 13.36
CA LEU A 28 29.31 -22.68 13.14
C LEU A 28 29.90 -23.21 14.45
N GLU A 29 30.13 -22.35 15.45
CA GLU A 29 30.60 -22.80 16.77
C GLU A 29 29.60 -23.74 17.45
N GLU A 30 28.31 -23.41 17.41
CA GLU A 30 27.24 -24.20 18.04
C GLU A 30 26.93 -25.52 17.32
N THR A 31 27.20 -25.57 16.03
CA THR A 31 27.01 -26.77 15.19
C THR A 31 28.30 -27.52 14.94
N ALA A 32 29.35 -27.23 15.73
CA ALA A 32 30.65 -27.86 15.66
C ALA A 32 31.27 -27.85 14.25
N GLY A 33 31.04 -26.77 13.50
CA GLY A 33 31.61 -26.53 12.17
C GLY A 33 30.84 -27.17 11.01
N ASP A 34 29.69 -27.81 11.28
CA ASP A 34 28.81 -28.36 10.25
C ASP A 34 28.07 -27.22 9.52
N LEU A 35 28.40 -27.03 8.24
CA LEU A 35 27.85 -25.95 7.42
C LEU A 35 26.34 -26.07 7.18
N GLU A 36 25.79 -27.28 6.99
CA GLU A 36 24.36 -27.45 6.73
C GLU A 36 23.55 -27.34 8.02
N ALA A 37 24.07 -27.86 9.14
CA ALA A 37 23.48 -27.63 10.44
C ALA A 37 23.52 -26.14 10.82
N ALA A 38 24.64 -25.45 10.58
CA ALA A 38 24.78 -24.00 10.84
C ALA A 38 23.79 -23.20 10.01
N ARG A 39 23.59 -23.56 8.74
CA ARG A 39 22.61 -22.94 7.84
C ARG A 39 21.18 -23.14 8.36
N THR A 40 20.85 -24.34 8.80
CA THR A 40 19.53 -24.65 9.38
C THR A 40 19.28 -23.82 10.64
N LEU A 41 20.27 -23.77 11.55
CA LEU A 41 20.20 -22.97 12.77
C LEU A 41 20.05 -21.47 12.49
N LEU A 42 20.77 -20.94 11.49
CA LEU A 42 20.63 -19.54 11.07
C LEU A 42 19.22 -19.24 10.54
N ARG A 43 18.63 -20.17 9.78
CA ARG A 43 17.26 -20.03 9.28
C ARG A 43 16.26 -19.97 10.43
N GLU A 44 16.33 -20.92 11.38
CA GLU A 44 15.46 -20.95 12.56
C GLU A 44 15.57 -19.65 13.38
N ARG A 45 16.80 -19.15 13.60
CA ARG A 45 17.05 -17.89 14.30
C ARG A 45 16.53 -16.68 13.53
N GLY A 46 16.71 -16.67 12.22
CA GLY A 46 16.18 -15.64 11.34
C GLY A 46 14.65 -15.55 11.45
N MET A 47 13.96 -16.68 11.39
CA MET A 47 12.50 -16.75 11.56
C MET A 47 12.06 -16.25 12.94
N ALA A 48 12.76 -16.64 14.01
CA ALA A 48 12.45 -16.16 15.36
C ALA A 48 12.69 -14.64 15.52
N ALA A 49 13.75 -14.11 14.91
CA ALA A 49 14.05 -12.69 14.91
C ALA A 49 13.03 -11.89 14.08
N ALA A 50 12.60 -12.43 12.94
CA ALA A 50 11.57 -11.86 12.09
C ALA A 50 10.22 -11.78 12.83
N GLY A 51 9.84 -12.82 13.57
CA GLY A 51 8.64 -12.81 14.42
C GLY A 51 8.65 -11.68 15.45
N LYS A 52 9.82 -11.36 16.04
CA LYS A 52 9.97 -10.23 16.97
C LYS A 52 9.90 -8.85 16.30
N ARG A 53 10.08 -8.79 14.98
CA ARG A 53 10.06 -7.55 14.18
C ARG A 53 8.72 -7.28 13.52
N ALA A 54 7.85 -8.28 13.41
CA ALA A 54 6.55 -8.17 12.75
C ALA A 54 5.66 -7.01 13.27
N GLY A 55 5.80 -6.64 14.55
CA GLY A 55 5.05 -5.53 15.16
C GLY A 55 5.66 -4.14 14.97
N ARG A 56 6.76 -4.00 14.23
CA ARG A 56 7.39 -2.70 13.97
C ARG A 56 6.70 -2.01 12.79
N SER A 57 6.43 -0.72 12.95
CA SER A 57 5.87 0.11 11.87
C SER A 57 6.83 0.18 10.68
N THR A 58 6.25 0.22 9.48
CA THR A 58 6.94 0.44 8.22
C THR A 58 6.55 1.80 7.62
N SER A 59 7.54 2.60 7.23
CA SER A 59 7.29 3.93 6.64
C SER A 59 7.92 4.09 5.26
N GLU A 60 8.63 3.06 4.82
CA GLU A 60 9.40 2.98 3.60
C GLU A 60 8.93 1.78 2.79
N GLY A 61 9.37 1.67 1.54
CA GLY A 61 8.95 0.61 0.63
C GLY A 61 8.53 1.14 -0.73
N LEU A 62 7.78 0.34 -1.47
CA LEU A 62 7.29 0.72 -2.79
C LEU A 62 5.92 0.09 -3.09
N VAL A 63 5.21 0.72 -4.02
CA VAL A 63 3.98 0.23 -4.64
C VAL A 63 4.25 0.02 -6.12
N GLY A 64 4.05 -1.21 -6.58
CA GLY A 64 4.14 -1.59 -7.99
C GLY A 64 2.77 -1.92 -8.57
N TYR A 65 2.63 -1.82 -9.89
CA TYR A 65 1.42 -2.19 -10.60
C TYR A 65 1.72 -2.85 -11.96
N ILE A 66 0.78 -3.64 -12.46
CA ILE A 66 0.77 -4.21 -13.82
C ILE A 66 -0.60 -3.92 -14.42
N VAL A 67 -0.64 -3.43 -15.67
CA VAL A 67 -1.89 -3.25 -16.43
C VAL A 67 -1.71 -3.87 -17.81
N GLU A 68 -2.51 -4.90 -18.11
CA GLU A 68 -2.50 -5.65 -19.36
C GLU A 68 -3.95 -5.75 -19.88
N GLY A 69 -4.29 -4.86 -20.83
CA GLY A 69 -5.64 -4.80 -21.40
C GLY A 69 -6.69 -4.43 -20.34
N LEU A 70 -7.59 -5.37 -20.04
CA LEU A 70 -8.67 -5.22 -19.06
C LEU A 70 -8.30 -5.75 -17.67
N THR A 71 -7.07 -6.23 -17.49
CA THR A 71 -6.58 -6.75 -16.22
C THR A 71 -5.58 -5.78 -15.63
N GLY A 72 -5.81 -5.35 -14.39
CA GLY A 72 -4.88 -4.50 -13.65
C GLY A 72 -4.60 -5.07 -12.26
N SER A 73 -3.41 -4.85 -11.75
CA SER A 73 -3.00 -5.32 -10.42
C SER A 73 -2.06 -4.34 -9.76
N ILE A 74 -2.13 -4.25 -8.45
CA ILE A 74 -1.31 -3.38 -7.62
C ILE A 74 -0.88 -4.12 -6.35
N ALA A 75 0.34 -3.90 -5.90
CA ALA A 75 0.85 -4.44 -4.65
C ALA A 75 1.80 -3.45 -3.98
N GLY A 76 1.61 -3.21 -2.69
CA GLY A 76 2.47 -2.39 -1.85
C GLY A 76 3.28 -3.26 -0.90
N ILE A 77 4.60 -3.09 -0.89
CA ILE A 77 5.50 -3.79 0.02
C ILE A 77 6.18 -2.72 0.87
N GLY A 78 6.03 -2.84 2.20
CA GLY A 78 6.59 -1.93 3.19
C GLY A 78 7.87 -2.47 3.82
N CYS A 79 8.78 -1.58 4.20
CA CYS A 79 9.95 -1.84 5.03
C CYS A 79 10.21 -0.69 6.02
N GLU A 80 11.20 -0.86 6.91
CA GLU A 80 11.53 0.16 7.92
C GLU A 80 12.29 1.34 7.29
N THR A 81 13.25 1.09 6.38
CA THR A 81 14.16 2.13 5.86
C THR A 81 14.25 2.24 4.33
N GLU A 82 14.60 3.44 3.85
CA GLU A 82 14.76 3.73 2.42
C GLU A 82 15.89 2.89 1.78
N PRO A 83 17.08 2.70 2.41
CA PRO A 83 18.12 1.84 1.84
C PRO A 83 17.64 0.41 1.57
N VAL A 84 16.83 -0.18 2.46
CA VAL A 84 16.24 -1.51 2.24
C VAL A 84 15.26 -1.48 1.07
N SER A 85 14.38 -0.48 0.98
CA SER A 85 13.44 -0.34 -0.13
C SER A 85 14.11 -0.26 -1.51
N LYS A 86 15.36 0.21 -1.55
CA LYS A 86 16.16 0.36 -2.77
C LYS A 86 17.08 -0.83 -3.06
N SER A 87 17.16 -1.82 -2.17
CA SER A 87 17.99 -3.01 -2.38
C SER A 87 17.42 -3.94 -3.45
N ASP A 88 18.31 -4.63 -4.18
CA ASP A 88 17.92 -5.56 -5.24
C ASP A 88 17.06 -6.72 -4.70
N GLU A 89 17.37 -7.22 -3.50
CA GLU A 89 16.60 -8.29 -2.88
C GLU A 89 15.17 -7.86 -2.55
N PHE A 90 14.98 -6.65 -2.03
CA PHE A 90 13.65 -6.11 -1.76
C PHE A 90 12.87 -5.87 -3.05
N GLN A 91 13.48 -5.26 -4.06
CA GLN A 91 12.83 -4.99 -5.34
C GLN A 91 12.42 -6.28 -6.06
N THR A 92 13.30 -7.29 -6.05
CA THR A 92 13.02 -8.60 -6.64
C THR A 92 11.86 -9.30 -5.93
N PHE A 93 11.82 -9.25 -4.59
CA PHE A 93 10.71 -9.78 -3.81
C PHE A 93 9.39 -9.07 -4.16
N ALA A 94 9.39 -7.74 -4.16
CA ALA A 94 8.21 -6.94 -4.50
C ALA A 94 7.69 -7.23 -5.91
N GLU A 95 8.57 -7.35 -6.91
CA GLU A 95 8.20 -7.72 -8.27
C GLU A 95 7.56 -9.11 -8.34
N ARG A 96 8.13 -10.11 -7.65
CA ARG A 96 7.59 -11.47 -7.64
C ARG A 96 6.21 -11.53 -7.00
N VAL A 97 6.02 -10.82 -5.88
CA VAL A 97 4.70 -10.68 -5.24
C VAL A 97 3.70 -10.07 -6.23
N LEU A 98 4.04 -8.94 -6.86
CA LEU A 98 3.16 -8.26 -7.81
C LEU A 98 2.79 -9.15 -9.01
N ARG A 99 3.76 -9.89 -9.58
CA ARG A 99 3.51 -10.82 -10.70
C ARG A 99 2.58 -11.95 -10.30
N ALA A 100 2.76 -12.50 -9.10
CA ALA A 100 1.87 -13.52 -8.56
C ALA A 100 0.45 -12.99 -8.34
N VAL A 101 0.32 -11.79 -7.77
CA VAL A 101 -0.98 -11.10 -7.63
C VAL A 101 -1.63 -10.93 -9.00
N HIS A 102 -0.87 -10.54 -10.02
CA HIS A 102 -1.41 -10.37 -11.37
C HIS A 102 -1.90 -11.66 -12.02
N ALA A 103 -1.16 -12.76 -11.82
CA ALA A 103 -1.48 -14.06 -12.42
C ALA A 103 -2.62 -14.79 -11.70
N GLU A 104 -2.69 -14.68 -10.37
CA GLU A 104 -3.50 -15.56 -9.52
C GLU A 104 -4.49 -14.81 -8.61
N GLY A 105 -4.40 -13.47 -8.55
CA GLY A 105 -5.20 -12.63 -7.67
C GLY A 105 -4.52 -12.30 -6.32
N PRO A 106 -5.10 -11.40 -5.52
CA PRO A 106 -4.47 -10.84 -4.32
C PRO A 106 -4.14 -11.89 -3.24
N GLY A 107 -4.89 -12.99 -3.16
CA GLY A 107 -4.59 -14.10 -2.24
C GLY A 107 -3.24 -14.79 -2.50
N ALA A 108 -2.65 -14.61 -3.68
CA ALA A 108 -1.33 -15.16 -4.01
C ALA A 108 -0.20 -14.66 -3.09
N VAL A 109 -0.42 -13.53 -2.41
CA VAL A 109 0.50 -12.97 -1.41
C VAL A 109 0.86 -13.98 -0.32
N GLU A 110 -0.08 -14.82 0.11
CA GLU A 110 0.12 -15.77 1.21
C GLU A 110 1.27 -16.77 0.93
N ARG A 111 1.53 -17.09 -0.34
CA ARG A 111 2.62 -18.01 -0.73
C ARG A 111 4.01 -17.42 -0.52
N PHE A 112 4.12 -16.13 -0.28
CA PHE A 112 5.38 -15.43 -0.08
C PHE A 112 5.77 -15.30 1.39
N ASP A 113 4.99 -15.83 2.34
CA ASP A 113 5.28 -15.62 3.76
C ASP A 113 6.62 -16.22 4.20
N ASP A 114 6.95 -17.44 3.77
CA ASP A 114 8.25 -18.04 4.09
C ASP A 114 9.41 -17.23 3.50
N GLU A 115 9.29 -16.82 2.23
CA GLU A 115 10.28 -16.02 1.54
C GLU A 115 10.45 -14.63 2.20
N ARG A 116 9.34 -14.01 2.58
CA ARG A 116 9.32 -12.73 3.30
C ARG A 116 10.04 -12.85 4.63
N MET A 117 9.78 -13.91 5.39
CA MET A 117 10.42 -14.16 6.68
C MET A 117 11.93 -14.41 6.54
N GLU A 118 12.35 -15.12 5.50
CA GLU A 118 13.77 -15.25 5.16
C GLU A 118 14.40 -13.89 4.83
N LEU A 119 13.70 -13.06 4.05
CA LEU A 119 14.18 -11.73 3.66
C LEU A 119 14.29 -10.80 4.88
N VAL A 120 13.33 -10.83 5.81
CA VAL A 120 13.40 -10.11 7.10
C VAL A 120 14.63 -10.54 7.90
N GLY A 121 14.90 -11.86 7.96
CA GLY A 121 16.09 -12.39 8.63
C GLY A 121 17.40 -11.91 8.00
N LYS A 122 17.43 -11.84 6.66
CA LYS A 122 18.61 -11.42 5.89
C LYS A 122 18.85 -9.90 5.97
N LEU A 123 17.82 -9.09 5.76
CA LEU A 123 17.92 -7.62 5.73
C LEU A 123 17.87 -7.00 7.12
N GLY A 124 17.34 -7.73 8.12
CA GLY A 124 17.29 -7.25 9.49
C GLY A 124 16.28 -6.13 9.72
N GLU A 125 15.24 -6.04 8.88
CA GLU A 125 14.14 -5.08 8.98
C GLU A 125 12.81 -5.78 8.80
N ASN A 126 11.74 -5.24 9.41
CA ASN A 126 10.39 -5.68 9.13
C ASN A 126 10.05 -5.44 7.65
N ILE A 127 9.42 -6.44 7.03
CA ILE A 127 8.94 -6.38 5.65
C ILE A 127 7.53 -6.94 5.65
N VAL A 128 6.61 -6.17 5.07
CA VAL A 128 5.18 -6.47 5.04
C VAL A 128 4.61 -6.25 3.66
N VAL A 129 3.60 -7.04 3.28
CA VAL A 129 2.75 -6.70 2.13
C VAL A 129 1.60 -5.88 2.68
N VAL A 130 1.58 -4.59 2.35
CA VAL A 130 0.65 -3.60 2.91
C VAL A 130 -0.74 -3.70 2.28
N GLY A 131 -0.79 -4.09 1.01
CA GLY A 131 -2.04 -4.30 0.29
C GLY A 131 -1.77 -4.85 -1.10
N ALA A 132 -2.71 -5.63 -1.61
CA ALA A 132 -2.68 -6.16 -2.96
C ALA A 132 -4.10 -6.23 -3.51
N GLU A 133 -4.28 -5.77 -4.74
CA GLU A 133 -5.58 -5.75 -5.41
C GLU A 133 -5.43 -6.12 -6.89
N ARG A 134 -6.46 -6.76 -7.45
CA ARG A 134 -6.54 -7.10 -8.87
C ARG A 134 -7.94 -6.83 -9.40
N PHE A 135 -8.01 -6.13 -10.53
CA PHE A 135 -9.24 -5.89 -11.27
C PHE A 135 -9.20 -6.65 -12.59
N ASP A 136 -10.23 -7.46 -12.80
CA ASP A 136 -10.61 -7.99 -14.11
C ASP A 136 -11.85 -7.21 -14.56
N ALA A 137 -11.69 -6.29 -15.50
CA ALA A 137 -12.76 -5.44 -15.98
C ALA A 137 -13.51 -6.09 -17.16
N PRO A 138 -14.83 -5.86 -17.30
CA PRO A 138 -15.57 -6.30 -18.47
C PRO A 138 -15.15 -5.52 -19.73
N ALA A 139 -15.45 -6.09 -20.90
CA ALA A 139 -15.20 -5.42 -22.17
C ALA A 139 -15.93 -4.07 -22.25
N GLY A 140 -15.22 -3.04 -22.72
CA GLY A 140 -15.73 -1.67 -22.81
C GLY A 140 -15.34 -0.78 -21.62
N ASN A 141 -14.85 -1.36 -20.52
CA ASN A 141 -14.26 -0.59 -19.43
C ASN A 141 -12.78 -0.28 -19.69
N VAL A 142 -12.25 0.67 -18.92
CA VAL A 142 -10.86 1.11 -18.98
C VAL A 142 -10.22 0.86 -17.62
N VAL A 143 -9.09 0.16 -17.60
CA VAL A 143 -8.27 -0.02 -16.40
C VAL A 143 -7.01 0.82 -16.52
N ALA A 144 -6.69 1.59 -15.49
CA ALA A 144 -5.44 2.34 -15.40
C ALA A 144 -4.86 2.25 -13.99
N ALA A 145 -3.56 2.48 -13.88
CA ALA A 145 -2.88 2.54 -12.61
C ALA A 145 -1.88 3.70 -12.60
N TYR A 146 -1.55 4.17 -11.41
CA TYR A 146 -0.57 5.21 -11.18
C TYR A 146 0.15 4.97 -9.85
N ALA A 147 1.48 4.91 -9.86
CA ALA A 147 2.30 5.01 -8.67
C ALA A 147 2.98 6.39 -8.68
N HIS A 148 2.92 7.12 -7.57
CA HIS A 148 3.40 8.50 -7.51
C HIS A 148 4.94 8.56 -7.47
N PRO A 149 5.60 9.02 -8.54
CA PRO A 149 7.05 9.07 -8.60
C PRO A 149 7.59 10.27 -7.80
N PRO A 150 8.89 10.26 -7.45
CA PRO A 150 9.88 9.23 -7.76
C PRO A 150 9.91 8.07 -6.75
N ALA A 151 9.28 8.23 -5.58
CA ALA A 151 9.39 7.26 -4.49
C ALA A 151 8.44 6.06 -4.64
N ASN A 152 7.38 6.18 -5.45
CA ASN A 152 6.37 5.14 -5.68
C ASN A 152 5.75 4.56 -4.39
N LYS A 153 5.65 5.37 -3.31
CA LYS A 153 5.09 4.92 -2.03
C LYS A 153 3.57 4.88 -1.97
N ILE A 154 2.91 5.52 -2.92
CA ILE A 154 1.46 5.55 -3.05
C ILE A 154 1.16 5.10 -4.47
N GLY A 155 0.26 4.14 -4.60
CA GLY A 155 -0.26 3.73 -5.89
C GLY A 155 -1.78 3.59 -5.89
N VAL A 156 -2.36 3.76 -7.07
CA VAL A 156 -3.78 3.65 -7.32
C VAL A 156 -4.01 2.75 -8.52
N LEU A 157 -4.99 1.86 -8.40
CA LEU A 157 -5.59 1.12 -9.51
C LEU A 157 -7.02 1.61 -9.66
N VAL A 158 -7.45 1.93 -10.88
CA VAL A 158 -8.80 2.42 -11.16
C VAL A 158 -9.42 1.69 -12.35
N GLU A 159 -10.71 1.41 -12.23
CA GLU A 159 -11.56 0.94 -13.31
C GLU A 159 -12.61 2.00 -13.63
N LEU A 160 -12.65 2.45 -14.88
CA LEU A 160 -13.69 3.33 -15.40
C LEU A 160 -14.62 2.57 -16.33
N GLN A 161 -15.90 2.94 -16.31
CA GLN A 161 -16.83 2.68 -17.40
C GLN A 161 -16.82 3.91 -18.31
N GLY A 162 -16.62 3.72 -19.62
CA GLY A 162 -16.47 4.82 -20.58
C GLY A 162 -15.15 5.58 -20.44
N GLY A 163 -15.10 6.80 -20.99
CA GLY A 163 -13.91 7.65 -20.95
C GLY A 163 -12.72 7.14 -21.77
N SER A 164 -11.52 7.59 -21.40
CA SER A 164 -10.26 7.25 -22.09
C SER A 164 -9.20 6.75 -21.10
N PRO A 165 -8.16 6.02 -21.58
CA PRO A 165 -7.02 5.64 -20.75
C PRO A 165 -6.32 6.83 -20.06
N GLU A 166 -6.26 7.99 -20.72
CA GLU A 166 -5.65 9.18 -20.11
C GLU A 166 -6.54 9.75 -18.99
N LEU A 167 -7.86 9.77 -19.17
CA LEU A 167 -8.77 10.17 -18.09
C LEU A 167 -8.66 9.23 -16.90
N ALA A 168 -8.64 7.91 -17.13
CA ALA A 168 -8.45 6.93 -16.07
C ALA A 168 -7.12 7.16 -15.33
N ARG A 169 -6.03 7.45 -16.05
CA ARG A 169 -4.74 7.82 -15.43
C ARG A 169 -4.83 9.11 -14.61
N GLN A 170 -5.54 10.12 -15.11
CA GLN A 170 -5.76 11.38 -14.38
C GLN A 170 -6.58 11.18 -13.10
N VAL A 171 -7.58 10.28 -13.14
CA VAL A 171 -8.37 9.89 -11.96
C VAL A 171 -7.48 9.16 -10.96
N ALA A 172 -6.62 8.25 -11.40
CA ALA A 172 -5.66 7.58 -10.52
C ALA A 172 -4.68 8.57 -9.86
N MET A 173 -4.21 9.60 -10.59
CA MET A 173 -3.40 10.69 -10.03
C MET A 173 -4.17 11.51 -8.99
N HIS A 174 -5.45 11.82 -9.27
CA HIS A 174 -6.31 12.52 -8.33
C HIS A 174 -6.47 11.74 -7.03
N ILE A 175 -6.85 10.47 -7.11
CA ILE A 175 -7.03 9.59 -5.94
C ILE A 175 -5.72 9.43 -5.15
N SER A 176 -4.57 9.38 -5.83
CA SER A 176 -3.27 9.29 -5.17
C SER A 176 -3.03 10.47 -4.24
N PHE A 177 -3.37 11.68 -4.70
CA PHE A 177 -3.22 12.93 -3.95
C PHE A 177 -4.34 13.15 -2.93
N ALA A 178 -5.60 13.04 -3.37
CA ALA A 178 -6.77 13.41 -2.60
C ALA A 178 -7.22 12.34 -1.60
N ALA A 179 -6.74 11.10 -1.76
CA ALA A 179 -7.00 9.98 -0.85
C ALA A 179 -8.48 9.88 -0.40
N PRO A 180 -9.46 9.85 -1.34
CA PRO A 180 -10.85 9.67 -0.99
C PRO A 180 -11.06 8.35 -0.26
N GLU A 181 -11.95 8.35 0.72
CA GLU A 181 -12.35 7.18 1.48
C GLU A 181 -13.49 6.44 0.78
N TRP A 182 -14.36 7.19 0.10
CA TRP A 182 -15.54 6.68 -0.60
C TRP A 182 -15.56 7.12 -2.06
N GLY A 183 -16.21 6.33 -2.93
CA GLY A 183 -16.39 6.70 -4.33
C GLY A 183 -17.50 7.72 -4.51
N THR A 184 -18.66 7.42 -3.92
CA THR A 184 -19.89 8.20 -3.99
C THR A 184 -20.45 8.40 -2.58
N ARG A 185 -21.44 9.30 -2.44
CA ARG A 185 -22.09 9.54 -1.14
C ARG A 185 -22.88 8.33 -0.64
N ASP A 186 -23.35 7.47 -1.55
CA ASP A 186 -24.10 6.26 -1.21
C ASP A 186 -23.20 5.19 -0.57
N ASP A 187 -21.88 5.29 -0.75
CA ASP A 187 -20.91 4.41 -0.12
C ASP A 187 -20.61 4.82 1.34
N VAL A 188 -21.09 5.99 1.78
CA VAL A 188 -20.78 6.53 3.11
C VAL A 188 -21.75 5.94 4.15
N PRO A 189 -21.26 5.31 5.23
CA PRO A 189 -22.12 4.82 6.30
C PRO A 189 -22.96 5.95 6.92
N SER A 190 -24.26 5.71 7.11
CA SER A 190 -25.16 6.70 7.71
C SER A 190 -24.71 7.14 9.09
N GLU A 191 -24.14 6.23 9.87
CA GLU A 191 -23.56 6.51 11.18
C GLU A 191 -22.38 7.51 11.13
N ALA A 192 -21.57 7.47 10.08
CA ALA A 192 -20.48 8.44 9.89
C ALA A 192 -21.04 9.83 9.55
N ILE A 193 -22.06 9.89 8.69
CA ILE A 193 -22.76 11.13 8.35
C ILE A 193 -23.43 11.74 9.59
N ASP A 194 -24.11 10.93 10.39
CA ASP A 194 -24.82 11.37 11.59
C ASP A 194 -23.84 11.84 12.68
N ALA A 195 -22.73 11.13 12.87
CA ALA A 195 -21.67 11.52 13.77
C ALA A 195 -21.08 12.89 13.38
N GLU A 196 -20.69 13.05 12.12
CA GLU A 196 -20.11 14.30 11.63
C GLU A 196 -21.12 15.47 11.68
N ARG A 197 -22.38 15.20 11.34
CA ARG A 197 -23.48 16.16 11.46
C ARG A 197 -23.62 16.67 12.89
N SER A 198 -23.58 15.76 13.86
CA SER A 198 -23.66 16.10 15.28
C SER A 198 -22.48 16.97 15.73
N ILE A 199 -21.26 16.64 15.26
CA ILE A 199 -20.05 17.44 15.52
C ILE A 199 -20.23 18.87 15.00
N PHE A 200 -20.64 19.04 13.73
CA PHE A 200 -20.85 20.37 13.16
C PHE A 200 -21.98 21.14 13.84
N LEU A 201 -23.10 20.48 14.15
CA LEU A 201 -24.23 21.12 14.83
C LEU A 201 -23.81 21.69 16.19
N ASN A 202 -22.95 21.00 16.92
CA ASN A 202 -22.47 21.41 18.24
C ASN A 202 -21.25 22.34 18.19
N SER A 203 -20.73 22.66 17.01
CA SER A 203 -19.60 23.59 16.88
C SER A 203 -20.00 25.03 17.22
N ASP A 204 -19.07 25.80 17.80
CA ASP A 204 -19.28 27.22 18.13
C ASP A 204 -19.69 28.05 16.89
N GLU A 205 -19.15 27.70 15.71
CA GLU A 205 -19.48 28.33 14.43
C GLU A 205 -20.98 28.23 14.11
N VAL A 206 -21.60 27.09 14.40
CA VAL A 206 -23.03 26.85 14.17
C VAL A 206 -23.87 27.35 15.34
N GLN A 207 -23.45 27.10 16.58
CA GLN A 207 -24.18 27.51 17.78
C GLN A 207 -24.29 29.03 17.90
N SER A 208 -23.33 29.79 17.38
CA SER A 208 -23.39 31.26 17.34
C SER A 208 -24.40 31.83 16.32
N LYS A 209 -25.05 30.98 15.52
CA LYS A 209 -26.03 31.38 14.48
C LYS A 209 -27.47 31.16 14.95
N PRO A 210 -28.46 31.89 14.37
CA PRO A 210 -29.88 31.67 14.66
C PRO A 210 -30.28 30.21 14.40
N GLU A 211 -31.08 29.63 15.31
CA GLU A 211 -31.48 28.22 15.29
C GLU A 211 -32.02 27.78 13.93
N ALA A 212 -32.92 28.57 13.32
CA ALA A 212 -33.50 28.31 12.01
C ALA A 212 -32.50 28.24 10.84
N ALA A 213 -31.28 28.75 11.01
CA ALA A 213 -30.23 28.71 9.98
C ALA A 213 -29.23 27.56 10.21
N ARG A 214 -29.20 26.95 11.41
CA ARG A 214 -28.15 26.00 11.80
C ARG A 214 -28.13 24.75 10.93
N GLU A 215 -29.29 24.14 10.67
CA GLU A 215 -29.40 22.94 9.84
C GLU A 215 -28.82 23.15 8.45
N LYS A 216 -29.21 24.24 7.78
CA LYS A 216 -28.72 24.59 6.45
C LYS A 216 -27.20 24.87 6.44
N ILE A 217 -26.67 25.46 7.51
CA ILE A 217 -25.22 25.69 7.64
C ILE A 217 -24.51 24.34 7.79
N VAL A 218 -25.02 23.45 8.64
CA VAL A 218 -24.47 22.10 8.83
C VAL A 218 -24.49 21.30 7.53
N GLU A 219 -25.57 21.38 6.74
CA GLU A 219 -25.61 20.74 5.41
C GLU A 219 -24.52 21.27 4.47
N GLY A 220 -24.29 22.59 4.46
CA GLY A 220 -23.20 23.20 3.70
C GLY A 220 -21.82 22.77 4.19
N MET A 221 -21.64 22.61 5.52
CA MET A 221 -20.41 22.11 6.12
C MET A 221 -20.17 20.64 5.79
N LEU A 222 -21.18 19.77 5.88
CA LEU A 222 -21.09 18.38 5.42
C LEU A 222 -20.67 18.31 3.96
N GLY A 223 -21.31 19.10 3.09
CA GLY A 223 -20.95 19.19 1.68
C GLY A 223 -19.47 19.50 1.45
N LYS A 224 -18.93 20.53 2.13
CA LYS A 224 -17.57 21.04 1.84
C LYS A 224 -16.46 20.41 2.67
N ARG A 225 -16.72 20.12 3.94
CA ARG A 225 -15.70 19.73 4.93
C ARG A 225 -15.66 18.22 5.17
N PHE A 226 -16.70 17.49 4.75
CA PHE A 226 -16.79 16.05 4.90
C PHE A 226 -16.83 15.35 3.53
N PHE A 227 -17.85 15.62 2.72
CA PHE A 227 -17.98 14.98 1.40
C PHE A 227 -16.89 15.44 0.42
N ALA A 228 -16.68 16.75 0.24
CA ALA A 228 -15.63 17.27 -0.64
C ALA A 228 -14.26 17.42 0.04
N ALA A 229 -14.03 16.73 1.18
CA ALA A 229 -12.78 16.82 1.92
C ALA A 229 -11.59 16.37 1.05
N THR A 230 -10.42 16.96 1.29
CA THR A 230 -9.18 16.58 0.64
C THR A 230 -8.02 16.87 1.61
N PRO A 231 -7.34 15.84 2.16
CA PRO A 231 -7.56 14.41 1.92
C PRO A 231 -8.87 13.86 2.54
N GLY A 232 -9.31 12.67 2.10
CA GLY A 232 -10.47 11.95 2.65
C GLY A 232 -11.76 12.22 1.87
N GLY A 233 -12.92 11.92 2.47
CA GLY A 233 -14.22 12.23 1.87
C GLY A 233 -14.58 11.37 0.65
N VAL A 234 -15.41 11.93 -0.23
CA VAL A 234 -16.05 11.25 -1.37
C VAL A 234 -15.43 11.74 -2.67
N LEU A 235 -14.88 10.81 -3.47
CA LEU A 235 -14.24 11.09 -4.75
C LEU A 235 -15.13 11.95 -5.66
N ALA A 236 -16.40 11.59 -5.82
CA ALA A 236 -17.36 12.30 -6.66
C ALA A 236 -17.51 13.80 -6.33
N ASP A 237 -17.36 14.16 -5.05
CA ASP A 237 -17.56 15.52 -4.53
C ASP A 237 -16.29 16.36 -4.52
N GLN A 238 -15.12 15.74 -4.67
CA GLN A 238 -13.83 16.42 -4.62
C GLN A 238 -13.64 17.37 -5.81
N ALA A 239 -12.96 18.49 -5.55
CA ALA A 239 -12.52 19.41 -6.60
C ALA A 239 -11.45 18.72 -7.47
N TRP A 240 -11.59 18.80 -8.78
CA TRP A 240 -10.72 18.09 -9.71
C TRP A 240 -9.32 18.71 -9.75
N ILE A 241 -8.29 17.89 -9.53
CA ILE A 241 -6.91 18.43 -9.40
C ILE A 241 -6.34 18.97 -10.71
N HIS A 242 -6.90 18.54 -11.85
CA HIS A 242 -6.45 18.99 -13.17
C HIS A 242 -7.23 20.22 -13.66
N ASP A 243 -8.36 20.55 -13.00
CA ASP A 243 -9.13 21.78 -13.22
C ASP A 243 -10.00 22.06 -11.98
N ALA A 244 -9.51 22.92 -11.07
CA ALA A 244 -10.18 23.21 -9.81
C ALA A 244 -11.52 23.96 -9.95
N SER A 245 -11.92 24.35 -11.17
CA SER A 245 -13.25 24.91 -11.42
C SER A 245 -14.36 23.84 -11.46
N LYS A 246 -13.98 22.57 -11.53
CA LYS A 246 -14.90 21.43 -11.65
C LYS A 246 -14.73 20.45 -10.49
N SER A 247 -15.77 19.69 -10.19
CA SER A 247 -15.65 18.46 -9.40
C SER A 247 -15.17 17.29 -10.25
N VAL A 248 -14.74 16.21 -9.60
CA VAL A 248 -14.42 14.94 -10.28
C VAL A 248 -15.62 14.43 -11.08
N THR A 249 -16.83 14.50 -10.50
CA THR A 249 -18.07 14.10 -11.20
C THR A 249 -18.26 14.89 -12.50
N GLN A 250 -18.10 16.22 -12.46
CA GLN A 250 -18.24 17.05 -13.65
C GLN A 250 -17.20 16.70 -14.73
N ALA A 251 -15.95 16.45 -14.33
CA ALA A 251 -14.90 16.04 -15.26
C ALA A 251 -15.18 14.67 -15.91
N LEU A 252 -15.77 13.73 -15.16
CA LEU A 252 -16.16 12.42 -15.66
C LEU A 252 -17.38 12.48 -16.60
N GLU A 253 -18.41 13.26 -16.23
CA GLU A 253 -19.62 13.44 -17.04
C GLU A 253 -19.33 14.06 -18.41
N GLU A 254 -18.45 15.06 -18.48
CA GLU A 254 -18.01 15.67 -19.74
C GLU A 254 -17.36 14.64 -20.69
N ALA A 255 -16.78 13.59 -20.15
CA ALA A 255 -16.16 12.51 -20.89
C ALA A 255 -17.07 11.27 -21.05
N ASN A 256 -18.34 11.34 -20.65
CA ASN A 256 -19.27 10.21 -20.59
C ASN A 256 -18.65 9.00 -19.86
N ALA A 257 -18.04 9.26 -18.70
CA ALA A 257 -17.33 8.27 -17.90
C ALA A 257 -17.88 8.20 -16.47
N SER A 258 -17.63 7.09 -15.79
CA SER A 258 -17.86 6.94 -14.35
C SER A 258 -16.82 6.02 -13.73
N VAL A 259 -16.49 6.24 -12.46
CA VAL A 259 -15.63 5.31 -11.71
C VAL A 259 -16.45 4.11 -11.29
N VAL A 260 -16.00 2.92 -11.66
CA VAL A 260 -16.61 1.65 -11.23
C VAL A 260 -16.07 1.26 -9.86
N ARG A 261 -14.74 1.29 -9.74
CA ARG A 261 -14.01 1.01 -8.49
C ARG A 261 -12.60 1.56 -8.56
N PHE A 262 -12.00 1.76 -7.39
CA PHE A 262 -10.59 2.06 -7.27
C PHE A 262 -10.00 1.37 -6.03
N ALA A 263 -8.69 1.15 -6.07
CA ALA A 263 -7.91 0.72 -4.92
C ALA A 263 -6.75 1.68 -4.74
N ARG A 264 -6.51 2.13 -3.51
CA ARG A 264 -5.37 2.97 -3.15
C ARG A 264 -4.51 2.24 -2.14
N VAL A 265 -3.24 2.03 -2.47
CA VAL A 265 -2.26 1.39 -1.59
C VAL A 265 -1.19 2.41 -1.21
N SER A 266 -0.87 2.51 0.08
CA SER A 266 0.13 3.45 0.61
C SER A 266 1.04 2.72 1.59
N VAL A 267 2.34 2.73 1.36
CA VAL A 267 3.36 2.19 2.27
C VAL A 267 3.94 3.27 3.21
N ALA A 268 3.47 4.51 3.07
CA ALA A 268 3.82 5.59 3.99
C ALA A 268 2.98 5.48 5.28
N GLY A 269 3.58 4.96 6.36
CA GLY A 269 2.96 4.89 7.69
C GLY A 269 2.13 3.63 7.94
N SER A 270 2.49 2.50 7.31
CA SER A 270 1.84 1.19 7.39
C SER A 270 2.42 0.26 8.46
#